data_AF-A0A933EG83-F1
#
_entry.id   AF-A0A933EG83-F1
#
_cell.length_a   1.000
_cell.length_b   1.000
_cell.length_c   1.000
_cell.angle_alpha   90.00
_cell.angle_beta   90.00
_cell.angle_gamma   90.00
#
_symmetry.space_group_name_H-M   'P 1'
#
loop_
_entity.id
_entity.type
_entity.pdbx_description
1 polymer ?
#
loop_
_entity_poly.entity_id
_entity_poly.type
_entity_poly.pdbx_seq_one_letter_code
_entity_poly.pdbx_strand_id
1 'polypeptide(L)'
;MQSFERILSTAEEDIEFELRGITVVPWAEFWLNPRRLRGSDFLMRWSQGVWSEQRVIEAVNNTKDFFAIPYGPSGTAPTGDVRAFELYFERLDRAGLGGIKRPDLLIFSNKDKRRIDKLLRDFGGNQELPFIPEKDLQELLSFSILAVECETSLWKSKAMPNYDTPLTPQSRLEGKLGLKKTAVVPTVILKEEDRGPLIGWQDANNIRIHIWHVFFDQAFGLSLDRANELIDKRLIKPTEQTFQAPGGATTRKTIYKVYYHYAYLLGTSIEEPSLDSAYIEDKNGHILPYITFKGGRLAFTQEALVILEELRQ
;
A
#
# COMPACT_ATOMS: atom_id res chain seq x y z
N MET A 1 30.66 4.77 17.94
CA MET A 1 30.75 5.60 16.72
C MET A 1 31.34 4.76 15.61
N GLN A 2 30.51 4.35 14.65
CA GLN A 2 30.93 3.56 13.49
C GLN A 2 31.77 4.43 12.53
N SER A 3 32.68 3.83 11.75
CA SER A 3 33.58 4.55 10.83
C SER A 3 32.85 5.45 9.82
N PHE A 4 31.57 5.16 9.56
CA PHE A 4 30.70 5.91 8.68
C PHE A 4 30.37 7.32 9.20
N GLU A 5 30.15 7.48 10.50
CA GLU A 5 29.82 8.79 11.09
C GLU A 5 31.03 9.74 11.10
N ARG A 6 32.24 9.19 11.16
CA ARG A 6 33.48 9.98 11.14
C ARG A 6 33.80 10.56 9.77
N ILE A 7 33.30 9.95 8.69
CA ILE A 7 33.48 10.41 7.29
C ILE A 7 32.49 11.53 6.93
N LEU A 8 31.32 11.57 7.58
CA LEU A 8 30.30 12.60 7.36
C LEU A 8 30.49 13.85 8.26
N SER A 9 31.56 13.89 9.04
CA SER A 9 31.91 14.98 9.96
C SER A 9 32.96 15.93 9.36
N THR A 10 33.00 16.05 8.04
CA THR A 10 33.97 16.88 7.31
C THR A 10 33.35 18.24 7.02
N ALA A 11 34.05 19.33 7.35
CA ALA A 11 33.56 20.69 7.11
C ALA A 11 33.45 20.96 5.59
N GLU A 12 32.57 21.87 5.20
CA GLU A 12 32.28 22.18 3.78
C GLU A 12 33.55 22.60 3.02
N GLU A 13 34.47 23.29 3.71
CA GLU A 13 35.76 23.71 3.15
C GLU A 13 36.73 22.53 2.90
N ASP A 14 36.63 21.45 3.67
CA ASP A 14 37.48 20.26 3.53
C ASP A 14 36.95 19.32 2.41
N ILE A 15 35.63 19.32 2.16
CA ILE A 15 35.01 18.59 1.03
C ILE A 15 35.48 19.18 -0.30
N GLU A 16 35.56 20.51 -0.39
CA GLU A 16 36.02 21.21 -1.59
C GLU A 16 37.52 20.96 -1.86
N PHE A 17 38.31 20.65 -0.83
CA PHE A 17 39.73 20.33 -0.95
C PHE A 17 39.99 18.86 -1.31
N GLU A 18 39.27 17.91 -0.70
CA GLU A 18 39.36 16.46 -0.97
C GLU A 18 38.87 16.09 -2.38
N LEU A 19 37.94 16.85 -2.96
CA LEU A 19 37.37 16.58 -4.28
C LEU A 19 38.06 17.33 -5.45
N ARG A 20 39.16 18.06 -5.18
CA ARG A 20 39.92 18.74 -6.25
C ARG A 20 40.52 17.73 -7.21
N GLY A 21 39.95 17.64 -8.41
CA GLY A 21 40.39 16.75 -9.48
C GLY A 21 39.37 15.68 -9.88
N ILE A 22 38.27 15.55 -9.12
CA ILE A 22 37.12 14.73 -9.53
C ILE A 22 36.15 15.66 -10.27
N THR A 23 36.34 15.81 -11.58
CA THR A 23 35.42 16.57 -12.46
C THR A 23 34.12 15.81 -12.73
N VAL A 24 34.12 14.50 -12.53
CA VAL A 24 32.96 13.63 -12.72
C VAL A 24 32.84 12.69 -11.53
N VAL A 25 31.72 12.83 -10.81
CA VAL A 25 31.31 11.92 -9.76
C VAL A 25 30.54 10.76 -10.44
N PRO A 26 31.09 9.53 -10.56
CA PRO A 26 30.52 8.49 -11.44
C PRO A 26 29.09 8.04 -11.07
N TRP A 27 28.65 8.31 -9.84
CA TRP A 27 27.29 8.02 -9.36
C TRP A 27 26.31 9.19 -9.59
N ALA A 28 26.79 10.39 -9.91
CA ALA A 28 25.95 11.46 -10.48
C ALA A 28 25.46 11.11 -11.90
N GLU A 29 26.07 10.08 -12.48
CA GLU A 29 25.81 9.54 -13.80
C GLU A 29 25.00 8.22 -13.79
N PHE A 30 24.25 7.92 -12.73
CA PHE A 30 23.30 6.80 -12.76
C PHE A 30 21.87 7.31 -12.60
N TRP A 31 21.10 7.33 -13.69
CA TRP A 31 19.65 7.29 -13.54
C TRP A 31 19.16 5.88 -13.75
N LEU A 32 18.79 5.24 -12.64
CA LEU A 32 17.65 4.34 -12.56
C LEU A 32 17.43 3.96 -11.10
N ASN A 33 16.36 4.45 -10.49
CA ASN A 33 15.95 4.02 -9.16
C ASN A 33 14.49 3.47 -9.14
N PRO A 34 14.23 2.29 -9.75
CA PRO A 34 12.95 1.59 -9.61
C PRO A 34 12.90 0.87 -8.25
N ARG A 35 12.57 1.68 -7.24
CA ARG A 35 12.74 1.59 -5.76
C ARG A 35 14.16 1.65 -5.22
N ARG A 36 15.11 1.12 -5.99
CA ARG A 36 16.57 1.38 -6.13
C ARG A 36 17.11 0.17 -6.90
N LEU A 37 16.57 -0.04 -8.12
CA LEU A 37 16.84 -1.12 -9.10
C LEU A 37 16.16 -2.49 -8.94
N ARG A 38 15.06 -2.63 -8.18
CA ARG A 38 14.14 -3.79 -8.35
C ARG A 38 13.53 -3.88 -9.76
N GLY A 39 13.83 -2.90 -10.60
CA GLY A 39 13.58 -2.92 -12.03
C GLY A 39 12.10 -2.78 -12.35
N SER A 40 11.73 -3.32 -13.50
CA SER A 40 10.36 -3.34 -13.97
C SER A 40 9.37 -4.01 -13.01
N ASP A 41 9.80 -4.98 -12.19
CA ASP A 41 8.92 -5.60 -11.19
C ASP A 41 8.44 -4.57 -10.17
N PHE A 42 9.30 -3.68 -9.69
CA PHE A 42 8.85 -2.64 -8.77
C PHE A 42 7.83 -1.71 -9.42
N LEU A 43 8.09 -1.24 -10.64
CA LEU A 43 7.19 -0.34 -11.36
C LEU A 43 5.83 -0.99 -11.62
N MET A 44 5.84 -2.27 -11.98
CA MET A 44 4.63 -3.07 -12.15
C MET A 44 3.86 -3.22 -10.82
N ARG A 45 4.54 -3.58 -9.73
CA ARG A 45 3.92 -3.72 -8.39
C ARG A 45 3.36 -2.39 -7.88
N TRP A 46 4.05 -1.29 -8.16
CA TRP A 46 3.61 0.05 -7.86
C TRP A 46 2.34 0.40 -8.65
N SER A 47 2.38 0.23 -9.98
CA SER A 47 1.21 0.47 -10.83
C SER A 47 0.02 -0.37 -10.39
N GLN A 48 0.26 -1.61 -9.97
CA GLN A 48 -0.75 -2.50 -9.43
C GLN A 48 -1.35 -1.96 -8.11
N GLY A 49 -0.52 -1.42 -7.22
CA GLY A 49 -0.97 -0.80 -5.96
C GLY A 49 -1.85 0.43 -6.20
N VAL A 50 -1.35 1.40 -6.97
CA VAL A 50 -2.11 2.61 -7.34
C VAL A 50 -3.43 2.26 -8.03
N TRP A 51 -3.41 1.29 -8.94
CA TRP A 51 -4.62 0.81 -9.59
C TRP A 51 -5.64 0.24 -8.60
N SER A 52 -5.20 -0.55 -7.62
CA SER A 52 -6.11 -1.10 -6.61
C SER A 52 -6.73 -0.02 -5.73
N GLU A 53 -5.95 0.98 -5.32
CA GLU A 53 -6.44 2.14 -4.56
C GLU A 53 -7.48 2.92 -5.37
N GLN A 54 -7.19 3.23 -6.63
CA GLN A 54 -8.11 3.94 -7.51
C GLN A 54 -9.45 3.21 -7.67
N ARG A 55 -9.43 1.88 -7.85
CA ARG A 55 -10.65 1.07 -7.96
C ARG A 55 -11.49 1.11 -6.68
N VAL A 56 -10.83 1.06 -5.53
CA VAL A 56 -11.49 1.18 -4.23
C VAL A 56 -12.11 2.57 -4.09
N ILE A 57 -11.34 3.63 -4.36
CA ILE A 57 -11.82 5.01 -4.27
C ILE A 57 -13.04 5.22 -5.18
N GLU A 58 -12.96 4.79 -6.43
CA GLU A 58 -14.07 4.90 -7.39
C GLU A 58 -15.31 4.13 -6.88
N ALA A 59 -15.12 2.91 -6.38
CA ALA A 59 -16.21 2.10 -5.86
C ALA A 59 -16.92 2.74 -4.66
N VAL A 60 -16.16 3.28 -3.70
CA VAL A 60 -16.72 4.00 -2.54
C VAL A 60 -17.41 5.27 -3.01
N ASN A 61 -16.80 6.06 -3.91
CA ASN A 61 -17.34 7.33 -4.39
C ASN A 61 -18.59 7.18 -5.26
N ASN A 62 -18.80 6.00 -5.85
CA ASN A 62 -20.03 5.65 -6.55
C ASN A 62 -21.18 5.24 -5.61
N THR A 63 -20.91 5.12 -4.31
CA THR A 63 -21.97 4.94 -3.31
C THR A 63 -22.66 6.28 -3.01
N LYS A 64 -23.89 6.21 -2.48
CA LYS A 64 -24.66 7.42 -2.13
C LYS A 64 -24.22 8.06 -0.82
N ASP A 65 -23.72 7.26 0.12
CA ASP A 65 -23.56 7.67 1.51
C ASP A 65 -22.10 7.92 1.93
N PHE A 66 -21.14 7.43 1.15
CA PHE A 66 -19.73 7.47 1.49
C PHE A 66 -18.87 8.00 0.33
N PHE A 67 -17.68 8.49 0.67
CA PHE A 67 -16.62 8.78 -0.28
C PHE A 67 -15.25 8.51 0.35
N ALA A 68 -14.26 8.23 -0.47
CA ALA A 68 -12.89 7.95 -0.07
C ALA A 68 -11.92 8.96 -0.71
N ILE A 69 -10.83 9.23 -0.02
CA ILE A 69 -9.70 10.04 -0.52
C ILE A 69 -8.39 9.30 -0.25
N PRO A 70 -7.33 9.53 -1.06
CA PRO A 70 -5.99 9.07 -0.72
C PRO A 70 -5.48 9.82 0.52
N TYR A 71 -4.71 9.14 1.36
CA TYR A 71 -4.17 9.65 2.62
C TYR A 71 -2.70 9.30 2.79
N GLY A 72 -2.37 8.03 2.55
CA GLY A 72 -1.01 7.51 2.59
C GLY A 72 -0.19 7.92 1.37
N PRO A 73 1.13 7.69 1.41
CA PRO A 73 2.06 8.14 0.38
C PRO A 73 1.98 7.38 -0.95
N SER A 74 1.24 6.26 -1.05
CA SER A 74 1.19 5.44 -2.27
C SER A 74 0.26 5.99 -3.35
N GLY A 75 -0.93 6.46 -2.99
CA GLY A 75 -1.97 6.87 -3.95
C GLY A 75 -1.72 8.18 -4.70
N THR A 76 -0.74 8.97 -4.25
CA THR A 76 -0.45 10.33 -4.73
C THR A 76 0.88 10.43 -5.50
N ALA A 77 1.67 9.35 -5.55
CA ALA A 77 2.96 9.44 -6.23
C ALA A 77 2.78 9.56 -7.76
N PRO A 78 3.69 10.28 -8.44
CA PRO A 78 3.67 10.41 -9.90
C PRO A 78 3.76 9.06 -10.62
N THR A 79 3.13 8.98 -11.79
CA THR A 79 3.20 7.81 -12.69
C THR A 79 3.93 8.17 -13.98
N GLY A 80 4.73 7.24 -14.50
CA GLY A 80 5.28 7.34 -15.87
C GLY A 80 6.54 8.20 -16.02
N ASP A 81 7.04 8.82 -14.95
CA ASP A 81 8.32 9.54 -14.96
C ASP A 81 9.15 9.16 -13.71
N VAL A 82 10.33 8.59 -13.95
CA VAL A 82 11.29 8.22 -12.89
C VAL A 82 11.74 9.43 -12.10
N ARG A 83 11.93 10.59 -12.76
CA ARG A 83 12.44 11.77 -12.08
C ARG A 83 11.40 12.37 -11.16
N ALA A 84 10.16 12.51 -11.62
CA ALA A 84 9.05 12.90 -10.76
C ALA A 84 8.89 11.93 -9.57
N PHE A 85 9.09 10.64 -9.80
CA PHE A 85 9.05 9.62 -8.76
C PHE A 85 10.15 9.80 -7.70
N GLU A 86 11.41 10.00 -8.11
CA GLU A 86 12.52 10.26 -7.18
C GLU A 86 12.26 11.52 -6.33
N LEU A 87 11.84 12.61 -6.98
CA LEU A 87 11.53 13.87 -6.30
C LEU A 87 10.41 13.73 -5.27
N TYR A 88 9.42 12.88 -5.54
CA TYR A 88 8.34 12.59 -4.61
C TYR A 88 8.85 11.96 -3.30
N PHE A 89 9.73 10.96 -3.37
CA PHE A 89 10.30 10.34 -2.17
C PHE A 89 11.28 11.25 -1.45
N GLU A 90 12.11 12.01 -2.17
CA GLU A 90 12.95 13.03 -1.55
C GLU A 90 12.11 14.04 -0.77
N ARG A 91 10.94 14.42 -1.30
CA ARG A 91 10.02 15.31 -0.62
C ARG A 91 9.43 14.67 0.64
N LEU A 92 9.05 13.39 0.61
CA LEU A 92 8.57 12.65 1.78
C LEU A 92 9.64 12.55 2.88
N ASP A 93 10.89 12.26 2.49
CA ASP A 93 12.02 12.18 3.40
C ASP A 93 12.31 13.54 4.05
N ARG A 94 12.33 14.62 3.25
CA ARG A 94 12.51 16.00 3.75
C ARG A 94 11.38 16.45 4.68
N ALA A 95 10.16 15.97 4.46
CA ALA A 95 9.03 16.24 5.37
C ALA A 95 9.19 15.50 6.72
N GLY A 96 10.16 14.60 6.87
CA GLY A 96 10.34 13.77 8.06
C GLY A 96 9.29 12.67 8.19
N LEU A 97 8.54 12.39 7.11
CA LEU A 97 7.40 11.47 7.12
C LEU A 97 7.73 10.11 6.49
N GLY A 98 8.92 9.95 5.88
CA GLY A 98 9.35 8.70 5.25
C GLY A 98 9.41 7.48 6.19
N GLY A 99 9.53 7.70 7.51
CA GLY A 99 9.52 6.65 8.53
C GLY A 99 8.16 6.41 9.22
N ILE A 100 7.14 7.23 8.92
CA ILE A 100 5.84 7.16 9.58
C ILE A 100 4.89 6.35 8.69
N LYS A 101 4.35 5.25 9.25
CA LYS A 101 3.33 4.46 8.56
C LYS A 101 1.97 5.12 8.71
N ARG A 102 1.27 5.29 7.59
CA ARG A 102 -0.13 5.70 7.50
C ARG A 102 -0.90 4.68 6.67
N PRO A 103 -2.20 4.48 6.94
CA PRO A 103 -3.10 3.81 6.00
C PRO A 103 -3.13 4.54 4.66
N ASP A 104 -3.51 3.82 3.60
CA ASP A 104 -3.49 4.36 2.24
C ASP A 104 -4.67 5.30 1.98
N LEU A 105 -5.87 4.96 2.48
CA LEU A 105 -7.10 5.74 2.23
C LEU A 105 -7.81 6.12 3.53
N LEU A 106 -8.59 7.19 3.45
CA LEU A 106 -9.60 7.56 4.46
C LEU A 106 -10.99 7.56 3.82
N ILE A 107 -11.97 7.05 4.56
CA ILE A 107 -13.38 7.01 4.16
C ILE A 107 -14.20 7.93 5.06
N PHE A 108 -15.15 8.61 4.44
CA PHE A 108 -15.97 9.65 5.06
C PHE A 108 -17.44 9.49 4.68
N SER A 109 -18.33 10.12 5.46
CA SER A 109 -19.72 10.28 5.06
C SER A 109 -19.87 11.40 4.03
N ASN A 110 -20.70 11.19 3.02
CA ASN A 110 -21.10 12.24 2.08
C ASN A 110 -21.79 13.44 2.77
N LYS A 111 -22.29 13.29 4.00
CA LYS A 111 -22.83 14.40 4.80
C LYS A 111 -21.76 15.46 5.12
N ASP A 112 -20.51 15.05 5.30
CA ASP A 112 -19.40 15.93 5.66
C ASP A 112 -18.58 16.40 4.45
N LYS A 113 -18.93 15.94 3.24
CA LYS A 113 -18.19 16.20 2.01
C LYS A 113 -17.83 17.67 1.79
N ARG A 114 -18.78 18.59 2.01
CA ARG A 114 -18.52 20.03 1.83
C ARG A 114 -17.45 20.58 2.78
N ARG A 115 -17.40 20.07 4.02
CA ARG A 115 -16.41 20.48 5.03
C ARG A 115 -15.05 19.89 4.69
N ILE A 116 -15.02 18.62 4.34
CA ILE A 116 -13.81 17.92 3.92
C ILE A 116 -13.22 18.54 2.65
N ASP A 117 -14.02 18.82 1.63
CA ASP A 117 -13.58 19.51 0.41
C ASP A 117 -12.98 20.89 0.70
N LYS A 118 -13.46 21.58 1.74
CA LYS A 118 -12.87 22.85 2.18
C LYS A 118 -11.50 22.63 2.83
N LEU A 119 -11.40 21.70 3.77
CA LEU A 119 -10.12 21.35 4.41
C LEU A 119 -9.08 20.93 3.36
N LEU A 120 -9.48 20.10 2.39
CA LEU A 120 -8.60 19.67 1.31
C LEU A 120 -8.11 20.84 0.46
N ARG A 121 -8.95 21.84 0.17
CA ARG A 121 -8.49 23.07 -0.51
C ARG A 121 -7.51 23.86 0.35
N ASP A 122 -7.78 23.98 1.65
CA ASP A 122 -6.91 24.70 2.59
C ASP A 122 -5.54 24.01 2.73
N PHE A 123 -5.49 22.68 2.56
CA PHE A 123 -4.25 21.88 2.50
C PHE A 123 -3.53 21.91 1.13
N GLY A 124 -4.10 22.54 0.09
CA GLY A 124 -3.54 22.53 -1.25
C GLY A 124 -3.92 21.31 -2.12
N GLY A 125 -4.84 20.47 -1.64
CA GLY A 125 -5.41 19.33 -2.33
C GLY A 125 -4.96 17.98 -1.76
N ASN A 126 -5.58 16.89 -2.25
CA ASN A 126 -5.34 15.54 -1.73
C ASN A 126 -3.89 15.07 -1.92
N GLN A 127 -3.21 15.59 -2.94
CA GLN A 127 -1.81 15.27 -3.26
C GLN A 127 -0.83 15.74 -2.18
N GLU A 128 -1.25 16.68 -1.34
CA GLU A 128 -0.43 17.28 -0.29
C GLU A 128 -0.50 16.52 1.04
N LEU A 129 -1.57 15.74 1.26
CA LEU A 129 -1.82 15.01 2.52
C LEU A 129 -0.64 14.14 3.00
N PRO A 130 0.08 13.39 2.13
CA PRO A 130 1.23 12.60 2.57
C PRO A 130 2.39 13.43 3.13
N PHE A 131 2.44 14.73 2.80
CA PHE A 131 3.51 15.65 3.20
C PHE A 131 3.15 16.50 4.40
N ILE A 132 1.90 16.45 4.86
CA ILE A 132 1.41 17.22 6.00
C ILE A 132 1.59 16.39 7.28
N PRO A 133 2.18 16.94 8.36
CA PRO A 133 2.26 16.26 9.65
C PRO A 133 0.89 15.89 10.20
N GLU A 134 0.82 14.74 10.88
CA GLU A 134 -0.47 14.17 11.32
C GLU A 134 -1.21 15.05 12.34
N LYS A 135 -0.46 15.77 13.18
CA LYS A 135 -0.98 16.76 14.12
C LYS A 135 -1.79 17.87 13.44
N ASP A 136 -1.46 18.20 12.19
CA ASP A 136 -2.10 19.27 11.42
C ASP A 136 -3.30 18.74 10.61
N LEU A 137 -3.50 17.41 10.60
CA LEU A 137 -4.58 16.69 9.92
C LEU A 137 -5.70 16.23 10.87
N GLN A 138 -5.61 16.55 12.15
CA GLN A 138 -6.54 16.05 13.18
C GLN A 138 -8.00 16.46 12.91
N GLU A 139 -8.24 17.67 12.39
CA GLU A 139 -9.60 18.08 12.01
C GLU A 139 -10.15 17.20 10.88
N LEU A 140 -9.35 16.90 9.85
CA LEU A 140 -9.74 15.98 8.77
C LEU A 140 -10.01 14.58 9.31
N LEU A 141 -9.11 14.05 10.13
CA LEU A 141 -9.20 12.71 10.71
C LEU A 141 -10.44 12.54 11.58
N SER A 142 -10.88 13.60 12.28
CA SER A 142 -12.09 13.57 13.11
C SER A 142 -13.38 13.26 12.34
N PHE A 143 -13.41 13.45 11.02
CA PHE A 143 -14.55 13.09 10.17
C PHE A 143 -14.45 11.67 9.59
N SER A 144 -13.30 11.01 9.72
CA SER A 144 -13.08 9.71 9.09
C SER A 144 -13.84 8.61 9.83
N ILE A 145 -14.55 7.80 9.06
CA ILE A 145 -15.30 6.64 9.54
C ILE A 145 -14.40 5.41 9.59
N LEU A 146 -13.48 5.31 8.64
CA LEU A 146 -12.62 4.16 8.45
C LEU A 146 -11.35 4.59 7.72
N ALA A 147 -10.22 4.05 8.16
CA ALA A 147 -8.97 4.08 7.41
C ALA A 147 -8.73 2.73 6.73
N VAL A 148 -8.11 2.74 5.55
CA VAL A 148 -7.91 1.52 4.74
C VAL A 148 -6.45 1.37 4.37
N GLU A 149 -5.89 0.20 4.66
CA GLU A 149 -4.66 -0.29 4.04
C GLU A 149 -5.05 -1.10 2.80
N CYS A 150 -4.62 -0.66 1.62
CA CYS A 150 -4.92 -1.30 0.36
C CYS A 150 -3.85 -2.33 0.01
N GLU A 151 -4.29 -3.52 -0.34
CA GLU A 151 -3.43 -4.59 -0.83
C GLU A 151 -3.95 -5.09 -2.18
N THR A 152 -3.07 -5.71 -2.95
CA THR A 152 -3.39 -6.11 -4.33
C THR A 152 -2.84 -7.47 -4.71
N SER A 153 -3.57 -8.14 -5.60
CA SER A 153 -3.26 -9.47 -6.11
C SER A 153 -3.46 -9.57 -7.62
N LEU A 154 -2.52 -10.26 -8.28
CA LEU A 154 -2.57 -10.53 -9.72
C LEU A 154 -3.50 -11.69 -10.11
N TRP A 155 -4.32 -12.17 -9.17
CA TRP A 155 -5.17 -13.32 -9.38
C TRP A 155 -6.62 -12.92 -9.69
N LYS A 156 -7.30 -13.74 -10.50
CA LYS A 156 -8.76 -13.85 -10.45
C LYS A 156 -9.11 -14.79 -9.30
N SER A 157 -9.68 -14.22 -8.24
CA SER A 157 -10.02 -14.90 -6.99
C SER A 157 -10.91 -16.12 -7.21
N LYS A 158 -11.99 -16.01 -8.00
CA LYS A 158 -12.91 -17.13 -8.28
C LYS A 158 -12.27 -18.25 -9.08
N ALA A 159 -11.21 -17.96 -9.83
CA ALA A 159 -10.48 -18.94 -10.63
C ALA A 159 -9.38 -19.65 -9.83
N MET A 160 -9.20 -19.33 -8.55
CA MET A 160 -8.19 -19.98 -7.73
C MET A 160 -8.55 -21.45 -7.46
N PRO A 161 -7.59 -22.39 -7.57
CA PRO A 161 -7.86 -23.83 -7.51
C PRO A 161 -8.61 -24.34 -6.28
N ASN A 162 -8.48 -23.65 -5.14
CA ASN A 162 -9.09 -24.06 -3.89
C ASN A 162 -10.16 -23.08 -3.39
N TYR A 163 -10.70 -22.21 -4.25
CA TYR A 163 -11.66 -21.16 -3.86
C TYR A 163 -12.75 -21.72 -2.94
N ASP A 164 -13.58 -22.67 -3.38
CA ASP A 164 -14.68 -23.22 -2.58
C ASP A 164 -14.27 -24.30 -1.55
N THR A 165 -12.99 -24.39 -1.19
CA THR A 165 -12.52 -25.42 -0.23
C THR A 165 -12.83 -24.98 1.20
N PRO A 166 -13.69 -25.71 1.96
CA PRO A 166 -14.05 -25.33 3.31
C PRO A 166 -12.87 -25.49 4.28
N LEU A 167 -12.90 -24.71 5.37
CA LEU A 167 -11.95 -24.87 6.47
C LEU A 167 -12.16 -26.22 7.17
N THR A 168 -11.08 -26.96 7.37
CA THR A 168 -11.08 -28.28 8.03
C THR A 168 -10.03 -28.33 9.12
N PRO A 169 -10.17 -29.18 10.15
CA PRO A 169 -9.15 -29.35 11.18
C PRO A 169 -7.76 -29.62 10.58
N GLN A 170 -6.74 -28.84 10.97
CA GLN A 170 -5.38 -28.99 10.48
C GLN A 170 -4.42 -29.41 11.60
N SER A 171 -3.62 -30.46 11.39
CA SER A 171 -2.58 -30.86 12.36
C SER A 171 -1.58 -29.72 12.63
N ARG A 172 -1.21 -28.97 11.59
CA ARG A 172 -0.32 -27.79 11.70
C ARG A 172 -0.90 -26.66 12.55
N LEU A 173 -2.21 -26.67 12.81
CA LEU A 173 -2.92 -25.69 13.63
C LEU A 173 -3.45 -26.33 14.93
N GLU A 174 -2.86 -27.45 15.36
CA GLU A 174 -3.25 -28.14 16.60
C GLU A 174 -4.75 -28.56 16.58
N GLY A 175 -5.25 -28.98 15.41
CA GLY A 175 -6.64 -29.39 15.23
C GLY A 175 -7.63 -28.26 14.95
N LYS A 176 -7.19 -27.00 15.00
CA LYS A 176 -8.03 -25.84 14.63
C LYS A 176 -8.37 -25.84 13.14
N LEU A 177 -9.49 -25.19 12.80
CA LEU A 177 -9.96 -25.06 11.42
C LEU A 177 -9.01 -24.19 10.58
N GLY A 178 -8.67 -24.70 9.39
CA GLY A 178 -7.83 -24.01 8.43
C GLY A 178 -7.73 -24.76 7.10
N LEU A 179 -6.74 -24.40 6.30
CA LEU A 179 -6.46 -25.04 5.01
C LEU A 179 -5.08 -25.70 5.00
N LYS A 180 -4.84 -26.57 4.01
CA LYS A 180 -3.51 -27.13 3.74
C LYS A 180 -2.52 -25.99 3.41
N LYS A 181 -1.23 -26.17 3.72
CA LYS A 181 -0.19 -25.15 3.42
C LYS A 181 -0.10 -24.82 1.92
N THR A 182 -0.43 -25.78 1.07
CA THR A 182 -0.41 -25.67 -0.40
C THR A 182 -1.72 -25.15 -1.00
N ALA A 183 -2.73 -24.86 -0.17
CA ALA A 183 -4.01 -24.37 -0.69
C ALA A 183 -3.84 -22.98 -1.32
N VAL A 184 -4.32 -22.86 -2.56
CA VAL A 184 -4.34 -21.61 -3.32
C VAL A 184 -5.76 -21.06 -3.27
N VAL A 185 -5.97 -20.11 -2.35
CA VAL A 185 -7.24 -19.43 -2.11
C VAL A 185 -7.03 -17.92 -2.05
N PRO A 186 -8.09 -17.11 -2.19
CA PRO A 186 -7.95 -15.67 -1.98
C PRO A 186 -7.56 -15.40 -0.53
N THR A 187 -6.65 -14.45 -0.35
CA THR A 187 -6.14 -14.08 0.97
C THR A 187 -6.05 -12.57 1.13
N VAL A 188 -6.44 -12.07 2.29
CA VAL A 188 -6.10 -10.73 2.75
C VAL A 188 -4.72 -10.80 3.40
N ILE A 189 -3.76 -10.04 2.88
CA ILE A 189 -2.36 -10.08 3.30
C ILE A 189 -2.11 -8.96 4.31
N LEU A 190 -1.49 -9.28 5.44
CA LEU A 190 -0.95 -8.32 6.39
C LEU A 190 0.56 -8.54 6.51
N LYS A 191 1.35 -7.48 6.38
CA LYS A 191 2.81 -7.54 6.52
C LYS A 191 3.20 -7.37 7.99
N GLU A 192 4.12 -8.19 8.50
CA GLU A 192 4.56 -8.09 9.90
C GLU A 192 5.18 -6.72 10.19
N GLU A 193 5.93 -6.16 9.24
CA GLU A 193 6.54 -4.82 9.40
C GLU A 193 5.52 -3.68 9.56
N ASP A 194 4.32 -3.84 9.00
CA ASP A 194 3.28 -2.81 9.04
C ASP A 194 2.37 -2.97 10.28
N ARG A 195 2.36 -4.15 10.91
CA ARG A 195 1.41 -4.50 11.97
C ARG A 195 1.49 -3.57 13.18
N GLY A 196 2.66 -3.45 13.79
CA GLY A 196 2.87 -2.58 14.95
C GLY A 196 2.61 -1.09 14.66
N PRO A 197 3.19 -0.52 13.58
CA PRO A 197 2.93 0.85 13.19
C PRO A 197 1.44 1.16 12.90
N LEU A 198 0.72 0.27 12.21
CA LEU A 198 -0.71 0.46 11.94
C LEU A 198 -1.56 0.38 13.21
N ILE A 199 -1.24 -0.51 14.15
CA ILE A 199 -1.91 -0.55 15.47
C ILE A 199 -1.69 0.77 16.21
N GLY A 200 -0.44 1.25 16.27
CA GLY A 200 -0.12 2.52 16.91
C GLY A 200 -0.87 3.70 16.29
N TRP A 201 -1.01 3.72 14.95
CA TRP A 201 -1.79 4.73 14.25
C TRP A 201 -3.29 4.65 14.57
N GLN A 202 -3.85 3.44 14.56
CA GLN A 202 -5.25 3.19 14.90
C GLN A 202 -5.57 3.67 16.32
N ASP A 203 -4.71 3.33 17.29
CA ASP A 203 -4.89 3.70 18.70
C ASP A 203 -4.75 5.21 18.91
N ALA A 204 -3.79 5.85 18.24
CA ALA A 204 -3.54 7.28 18.37
C ALA A 204 -4.69 8.15 17.82
N ASN A 205 -5.31 7.71 16.72
CA ASN A 205 -6.37 8.48 16.05
C ASN A 205 -7.78 7.98 16.40
N ASN A 206 -7.91 6.83 17.07
CA ASN A 206 -9.18 6.18 17.37
C ASN A 206 -10.05 5.93 16.11
N ILE A 207 -9.39 5.58 15.00
CA ILE A 207 -10.03 5.27 13.71
C ILE A 207 -9.69 3.84 13.34
N ARG A 208 -10.71 2.99 13.18
CA ARG A 208 -10.49 1.58 12.80
C ARG A 208 -9.80 1.48 11.45
N ILE A 209 -8.89 0.52 11.33
CA ILE A 209 -8.24 0.17 10.08
C ILE A 209 -8.85 -1.11 9.52
N HIS A 210 -9.14 -1.12 8.22
CA HIS A 210 -9.43 -2.33 7.47
C HIS A 210 -8.38 -2.55 6.39
N ILE A 211 -7.98 -3.80 6.21
CA ILE A 211 -7.12 -4.22 5.10
C ILE A 211 -8.04 -4.65 3.97
N TRP A 212 -7.99 -3.93 2.85
CA TRP A 212 -8.81 -4.22 1.67
C TRP A 212 -7.93 -4.77 0.57
N HIS A 213 -8.12 -6.04 0.25
CA HIS A 213 -7.31 -6.77 -0.71
C HIS A 213 -8.05 -6.94 -2.03
N VAL A 214 -7.56 -6.30 -3.09
CA VAL A 214 -8.19 -6.27 -4.41
C VAL A 214 -7.59 -7.35 -5.31
N PHE A 215 -8.47 -8.19 -5.86
CA PHE A 215 -8.20 -9.14 -6.94
C PHE A 215 -8.76 -8.58 -8.26
N PHE A 216 -8.49 -9.25 -9.37
CA PHE A 216 -9.02 -8.81 -10.68
C PHE A 216 -10.56 -8.79 -10.71
N ASP A 217 -11.19 -9.80 -10.13
CA ASP A 217 -12.62 -10.10 -10.22
C ASP A 217 -13.41 -9.84 -8.93
N GLN A 218 -12.74 -9.79 -7.76
CA GLN A 218 -13.36 -9.51 -6.45
C GLN A 218 -12.42 -8.70 -5.57
N ALA A 219 -12.94 -8.19 -4.45
CA ALA A 219 -12.13 -7.66 -3.36
C ALA A 219 -12.65 -8.18 -2.03
N PHE A 220 -11.77 -8.33 -1.05
CA PHE A 220 -12.10 -8.80 0.30
C PHE A 220 -11.60 -7.81 1.34
N GLY A 221 -12.38 -7.63 2.42
CA GLY A 221 -12.03 -6.75 3.52
C GLY A 221 -11.88 -7.51 4.84
N LEU A 222 -10.96 -7.05 5.69
CA LEU A 222 -10.72 -7.61 7.02
C LEU A 222 -10.31 -6.49 7.98
N SER A 223 -10.89 -6.43 9.18
CA SER A 223 -10.41 -5.47 10.18
C SER A 223 -9.03 -5.83 10.70
N LEU A 224 -8.21 -4.81 10.98
CA LEU A 224 -6.88 -5.00 11.56
C LEU A 224 -6.97 -5.77 12.89
N ASP A 225 -7.95 -5.44 13.73
CA ASP A 225 -8.22 -6.16 14.99
C ASP A 225 -8.50 -7.64 14.77
N ARG A 226 -9.34 -7.97 13.78
CA ARG A 226 -9.65 -9.36 13.45
C ARG A 226 -8.43 -10.08 12.89
N ALA A 227 -7.64 -9.42 12.05
CA ALA A 227 -6.38 -9.98 11.54
C ALA A 227 -5.42 -10.34 12.70
N ASN A 228 -5.25 -9.43 13.65
CA ASN A 228 -4.44 -9.63 14.85
C ASN A 228 -4.97 -10.78 15.70
N GLU A 229 -6.27 -10.82 15.97
CA GLU A 229 -6.92 -11.89 16.74
C GLU A 229 -6.65 -13.28 16.12
N LEU A 230 -6.74 -13.40 14.79
CA LEU A 230 -6.49 -14.65 14.08
C LEU A 230 -5.02 -15.09 14.17
N ILE A 231 -4.09 -14.13 14.16
CA ILE A 231 -2.66 -14.38 14.33
C ILE A 231 -2.36 -14.83 15.76
N ASP A 232 -2.88 -14.12 16.76
CA ASP A 232 -2.64 -14.40 18.18
C ASP A 232 -3.26 -15.74 18.60
N LYS A 233 -4.42 -16.09 18.04
CA LYS A 233 -5.04 -17.41 18.19
C LYS A 233 -4.34 -18.53 17.42
N ARG A 234 -3.25 -18.21 16.70
CA ARG A 234 -2.46 -19.13 15.85
C ARG A 234 -3.27 -19.81 14.75
N LEU A 235 -4.36 -19.19 14.29
CA LEU A 235 -5.16 -19.69 13.15
C LEU A 235 -4.46 -19.39 11.82
N ILE A 236 -3.74 -18.27 11.77
CA ILE A 236 -2.89 -17.86 10.64
C ILE A 236 -1.44 -17.86 11.10
N LYS A 237 -0.58 -18.58 10.37
CA LYS A 237 0.87 -18.67 10.65
C LYS A 237 1.65 -17.73 9.73
N PRO A 238 2.80 -17.20 10.17
CA PRO A 238 3.65 -16.37 9.33
C PRO A 238 4.18 -17.16 8.12
N THR A 239 4.33 -16.45 7.01
CA THR A 239 4.98 -16.94 5.80
C THR A 239 6.13 -16.01 5.46
N GLU A 240 7.33 -16.56 5.37
CA GLU A 240 8.50 -15.81 4.89
C GLU A 240 8.48 -15.76 3.36
N GLN A 241 8.60 -14.55 2.82
CA GLN A 241 8.82 -14.29 1.40
C GLN A 241 10.21 -13.73 1.21
N THR A 242 10.96 -14.34 0.31
CA THR A 242 12.30 -13.88 -0.08
C THR A 242 12.20 -13.17 -1.42
N PHE A 243 12.63 -11.91 -1.46
CA PHE A 243 12.75 -11.11 -2.67
C PHE A 243 14.22 -10.95 -3.02
N GLN A 244 14.60 -11.44 -4.19
CA GLN A 244 15.95 -11.31 -4.73
C GLN A 244 15.91 -10.27 -5.84
N ALA A 245 16.72 -9.22 -5.72
CA ALA A 245 16.99 -8.31 -6.83
C ALA A 245 18.20 -8.88 -7.62
N PRO A 246 18.14 -8.98 -8.97
CA PRO A 246 19.30 -9.36 -9.77
C PRO A 246 20.48 -8.42 -9.47
N GLY A 247 21.58 -8.95 -8.94
CA GLY A 247 22.77 -8.16 -8.55
C GLY A 247 22.59 -7.28 -7.30
N GLY A 248 21.48 -7.40 -6.56
CA GLY A 248 21.14 -6.55 -5.41
C GLY A 248 20.87 -7.31 -4.11
N ALA A 249 20.41 -6.59 -3.09
CA ALA A 249 20.16 -7.15 -1.77
C ALA A 249 19.00 -8.17 -1.78
N THR A 250 19.22 -9.32 -1.13
CA THR A 250 18.13 -10.24 -0.79
C THR A 250 17.39 -9.70 0.42
N THR A 251 16.09 -9.46 0.28
CA THR A 251 15.23 -8.99 1.37
C THR A 251 14.25 -10.09 1.76
N ARG A 252 14.04 -10.28 3.06
CA ARG A 252 13.02 -11.20 3.58
C ARG A 252 11.90 -10.37 4.18
N LYS A 253 10.66 -10.75 3.89
CA LYS A 253 9.47 -10.17 4.50
C LYS A 253 8.65 -11.28 5.12
N THR A 254 8.15 -11.02 6.32
CA THR A 254 7.21 -11.92 6.99
C THR A 254 5.81 -11.40 6.74
N ILE A 255 4.94 -12.24 6.19
CA ILE A 255 3.56 -11.89 5.90
C ILE A 255 2.59 -12.91 6.49
N TYR A 256 1.39 -12.46 6.80
CA TYR A 256 0.25 -13.29 7.16
C TYR A 256 -0.73 -13.30 6.00
N LYS A 257 -1.07 -14.51 5.53
CA LYS A 257 -2.05 -14.72 4.48
C LYS A 257 -3.36 -15.17 5.11
N VAL A 258 -4.21 -14.22 5.47
CA VAL A 258 -5.51 -14.52 6.08
C VAL A 258 -6.46 -15.01 5.00
N TYR A 259 -7.02 -16.21 5.15
CA TYR A 259 -7.95 -16.78 4.16
C TYR A 259 -9.21 -15.91 4.05
N TYR A 260 -9.72 -15.75 2.83
CA TYR A 260 -10.95 -14.98 2.58
C TYR A 260 -12.16 -15.48 3.39
N HIS A 261 -12.15 -16.74 3.83
CA HIS A 261 -13.12 -17.31 4.78
C HIS A 261 -13.29 -16.52 6.08
N TYR A 262 -12.27 -15.76 6.49
CA TYR A 262 -12.32 -14.90 7.67
C TYR A 262 -12.59 -13.43 7.34
N ALA A 263 -12.67 -13.10 6.06
CA ALA A 263 -12.90 -11.77 5.52
C ALA A 263 -14.33 -11.64 5.01
N TYR A 264 -14.80 -10.40 4.85
CA TYR A 264 -16.07 -10.13 4.18
C TYR A 264 -15.83 -9.86 2.69
N LEU A 265 -16.85 -10.11 1.87
CA LEU A 265 -16.75 -9.81 0.44
C LEU A 265 -16.95 -8.30 0.26
N LEU A 266 -15.85 -7.57 0.01
CA LEU A 266 -15.88 -6.11 -0.14
C LEU A 266 -16.63 -5.70 -1.41
N GLY A 267 -16.30 -6.35 -2.54
CA GLY A 267 -16.87 -5.98 -3.83
C GLY A 267 -16.62 -6.99 -4.93
N THR A 268 -17.33 -6.82 -6.03
CA THR A 268 -17.18 -7.61 -7.26
C THR A 268 -16.86 -6.72 -8.42
N SER A 269 -15.95 -7.18 -9.29
CA SER A 269 -15.59 -6.47 -10.50
C SER A 269 -16.80 -6.42 -11.44
N ILE A 270 -17.12 -5.23 -11.94
CA ILE A 270 -18.15 -5.02 -12.97
C ILE A 270 -17.55 -4.68 -14.34
N GLU A 271 -16.23 -4.47 -14.37
CA GLU A 271 -15.45 -4.20 -15.55
C GLU A 271 -14.01 -4.63 -15.29
N GLU A 272 -13.41 -5.39 -16.20
CA GLU A 272 -12.01 -5.80 -16.08
C GLU A 272 -11.07 -4.64 -16.43
N PRO A 273 -9.91 -4.53 -15.77
CA PRO A 273 -8.89 -3.54 -16.15
C PRO A 273 -8.24 -3.89 -17.49
N SER A 274 -7.74 -2.89 -18.21
CA SER A 274 -6.78 -3.11 -19.29
C SER A 274 -5.37 -3.27 -18.73
N LEU A 275 -4.57 -4.08 -19.41
CA LEU A 275 -3.15 -4.28 -19.13
C LEU A 275 -2.36 -3.73 -20.31
N ASP A 276 -1.74 -2.58 -20.11
CA ASP A 276 -1.00 -1.88 -21.15
C ASP A 276 0.51 -2.06 -20.92
N SER A 277 1.25 -2.34 -21.99
CA SER A 277 2.72 -2.28 -21.93
C SER A 277 3.19 -0.84 -21.76
N ALA A 278 4.20 -0.67 -20.92
CA ALA A 278 4.89 0.58 -20.69
C ALA A 278 6.40 0.33 -20.62
N TYR A 279 7.20 1.38 -20.70
CA TYR A 279 8.63 1.28 -20.49
C TYR A 279 9.18 2.59 -19.92
N ILE A 280 10.38 2.49 -19.37
CA ILE A 280 11.22 3.63 -19.02
C ILE A 280 12.53 3.46 -19.76
N GLU A 281 13.06 4.55 -20.31
CA GLU A 281 14.38 4.61 -20.90
C GLU A 281 15.31 5.38 -19.95
N ASP A 282 16.48 4.81 -19.65
CA ASP A 282 17.51 5.52 -18.90
C ASP A 282 18.35 6.44 -19.79
N LYS A 283 19.19 7.27 -19.18
CA LYS A 283 20.03 8.22 -19.92
C LYS A 283 21.08 7.58 -20.84
N ASN A 284 21.33 6.27 -20.71
CA ASN A 284 22.24 5.49 -21.54
C ASN A 284 21.50 4.72 -22.65
N GLY A 285 20.17 4.90 -22.77
CA GLY A 285 19.32 4.23 -23.76
C GLY A 285 18.87 2.82 -23.35
N HIS A 286 19.04 2.42 -22.09
CA HIS A 286 18.55 1.13 -21.61
C HIS A 286 17.04 1.18 -21.33
N ILE A 287 16.31 0.24 -21.95
CA ILE A 287 14.85 0.15 -21.85
C ILE A 287 14.46 -0.86 -20.75
N LEU A 288 13.65 -0.40 -19.79
CA LEU A 288 13.00 -1.23 -18.78
C LEU A 288 11.50 -1.36 -19.06
N PRO A 289 11.04 -2.47 -19.67
CA PRO A 289 9.62 -2.69 -19.95
C PRO A 289 8.86 -3.19 -18.72
N TYR A 290 7.64 -2.72 -18.51
CA TYR A 290 6.73 -3.15 -17.44
C TYR A 290 5.26 -3.08 -17.90
N ILE A 291 4.34 -3.60 -17.07
CA ILE A 291 2.89 -3.55 -17.33
C ILE A 291 2.25 -2.52 -16.43
N THR A 292 1.33 -1.73 -16.99
CA THR A 292 0.46 -0.80 -16.26
C THR A 292 -0.99 -1.28 -16.30
N PHE A 293 -1.73 -0.94 -15.26
CA PHE A 293 -3.12 -1.32 -15.07
C PHE A 293 -3.99 -0.07 -15.19
N LYS A 294 -5.02 -0.10 -16.04
CA LYS A 294 -5.94 1.03 -16.21
C LYS A 294 -7.39 0.59 -16.23
N GLY A 295 -8.25 1.46 -15.72
CA GLY A 295 -9.68 1.21 -15.63
C GLY A 295 -10.01 -0.03 -14.80
N GLY A 296 -11.13 -0.66 -15.17
CA GLY A 296 -11.73 -1.72 -14.39
C GLY A 296 -12.46 -1.15 -13.18
N ARG A 297 -13.70 -1.57 -12.98
CA ARG A 297 -14.59 -1.00 -11.95
C ARG A 297 -14.96 -2.05 -10.93
N LEU A 298 -15.13 -1.61 -9.70
CA LEU A 298 -15.53 -2.45 -8.58
C LEU A 298 -16.86 -1.92 -8.04
N ALA A 299 -17.81 -2.82 -7.80
CA ALA A 299 -19.05 -2.49 -7.10
C ALA A 299 -18.99 -3.09 -5.70
N PHE A 300 -19.26 -2.27 -4.68
CA PHE A 300 -19.32 -2.75 -3.30
C PHE A 300 -20.54 -3.65 -3.09
N THR A 301 -20.38 -4.67 -2.26
CA THR A 301 -21.50 -5.53 -1.87
C THR A 301 -22.36 -4.86 -0.82
N GLN A 302 -23.56 -5.39 -0.61
CA GLN A 302 -24.41 -4.95 0.50
C GLN A 302 -23.77 -5.21 1.86
N GLU A 303 -23.01 -6.30 2.02
CA GLU A 303 -22.26 -6.62 3.24
C GLU A 303 -21.25 -5.52 3.57
N ALA A 304 -20.48 -5.08 2.59
CA ALA A 304 -19.52 -3.99 2.76
C ALA A 304 -20.19 -2.66 3.17
N LEU A 305 -21.34 -2.34 2.57
CA LEU A 305 -22.09 -1.13 2.90
C LEU A 305 -22.67 -1.17 4.32
N VAL A 306 -23.14 -2.33 4.78
CA VAL A 306 -23.61 -2.52 6.16
C VAL A 306 -22.46 -2.29 7.14
N ILE A 307 -21.27 -2.84 6.88
CA ILE A 307 -20.10 -2.61 7.72
C ILE A 307 -19.74 -1.12 7.79
N LEU A 308 -19.71 -0.40 6.66
CA LEU A 308 -19.45 1.04 6.65
C LEU A 308 -20.53 1.83 7.42
N GLU A 309 -21.78 1.39 7.37
CA GLU A 309 -22.88 2.00 8.11
C GLU A 309 -22.77 1.77 9.62
N GLU A 310 -22.37 0.56 10.04
CA GLU A 310 -22.11 0.23 11.45
C GLU A 310 -20.93 1.02 12.02
N LEU A 311 -19.91 1.28 11.19
CA LEU A 311 -18.74 2.09 11.58
C LEU A 311 -19.05 3.59 11.70
N ARG A 312 -20.12 4.06 11.05
CA ARG A 312 -20.55 5.46 11.10
C ARG A 312 -21.22 5.84 12.43
N GLN A 313 -21.71 4.84 13.19
CA GLN A 313 -22.46 5.02 14.44
C GLN A 313 -21.53 5.17 15.64
#